data_AF-A0A7S2VKC0-F1
#
_entry.id   AF-A0A7S2VKC0-F1
#
_cell.length_a   1.000
_cell.length_b   1.000
_cell.length_c   1.000
_cell.angle_alpha   90.00
_cell.angle_beta   90.00
_cell.angle_gamma   90.00
#
_symmetry.space_group_name_H-M   'P 1'
#
loop_
_entity.id
_entity.type
_entity.pdbx_description
1 polymer ?
#
loop_
_entity_poly.entity_id
_entity_poly.type
_entity_poly.pdbx_seq_one_letter_code
_entity_poly.pdbx_strand_id
1 'polypeptide(L)'
;FGSRCWGTSWLELRGPRAVLGATMGKKSYQNYGKTFRKPKRPFEKERLDSEMKIIGEYGLKNKREVWRVNYALAKIRTAARTLLTLDEKSEQRMFQGEALLRRMVRLGLLLESEKKLDYVL
;
A
#
# COMPACT_ATOMS: atom_id res chain seq x y z
N PHE A 1 43.07 26.66 48.55
CA PHE A 1 43.06 25.99 49.87
C PHE A 1 42.00 26.67 50.73
N GLY A 2 40.78 26.14 50.73
CA GLY A 2 39.66 26.74 51.45
C GLY A 2 38.70 25.63 51.88
N SER A 3 39.10 24.92 52.93
CA SER A 3 38.25 24.03 53.72
C SER A 3 37.11 24.85 54.33
N ARG A 4 35.82 24.50 54.14
CA ARG A 4 35.06 23.50 54.93
C ARG A 4 35.03 23.87 56.42
N CYS A 5 33.92 23.96 57.16
CA CYS A 5 32.58 23.41 56.99
C CYS A 5 31.65 23.88 58.16
N TRP A 6 30.37 24.11 57.86
CA TRP A 6 29.16 23.52 58.49
C TRP A 6 28.55 24.06 59.79
N GLY A 7 27.21 23.99 59.81
CA GLY A 7 26.35 23.96 61.00
C GLY A 7 24.92 24.45 60.72
N THR A 8 24.13 23.77 59.88
CA THR A 8 23.05 22.80 60.25
C THR A 8 21.81 23.37 60.94
N SER A 9 20.70 23.38 60.21
CA SER A 9 19.29 23.28 60.68
C SER A 9 18.45 23.21 59.39
N TRP A 10 17.45 22.38 59.13
CA TRP A 10 16.61 21.47 59.90
C TRP A 10 15.84 20.62 58.86
N LEU A 11 15.44 19.40 59.24
CA LEU A 11 14.32 18.55 58.76
C LEU A 11 13.85 18.62 57.29
N GLU A 12 13.77 17.46 56.62
CA GLU A 12 12.51 16.68 56.53
C GLU A 12 12.68 15.56 55.48
N LEU A 13 12.15 14.40 55.81
CA LEU A 13 12.19 13.15 55.06
C LEU A 13 11.36 13.23 53.76
N ARG A 14 11.84 12.62 52.67
CA ARG A 14 11.06 11.75 51.76
C ARG A 14 11.90 11.24 50.59
N GLY A 15 12.26 9.95 50.68
CA GLY A 15 12.15 8.89 49.66
C GLY A 15 12.63 9.10 48.21
N PRO A 16 13.15 8.05 47.58
CA PRO A 16 13.57 8.09 46.18
C PRO A 16 12.35 8.37 45.30
N ARG A 17 12.36 9.51 44.61
CA ARG A 17 11.28 9.89 43.70
C ARG A 17 11.32 8.98 42.48
N ALA A 18 10.58 7.88 42.62
CA ALA A 18 9.70 7.24 41.65
C ALA A 18 10.06 7.48 40.17
N VAL A 19 10.47 6.38 39.53
CA VAL A 19 10.17 5.98 38.15
C VAL A 19 10.20 7.09 37.10
N LEU A 20 11.30 7.11 36.33
CA LEU A 20 11.27 7.44 34.91
C LEU A 20 10.33 6.43 34.23
N GLY A 21 9.02 6.69 34.30
CA GLY A 21 8.03 6.01 33.51
C GLY A 21 8.32 6.33 32.05
N ALA A 22 8.94 5.38 31.34
CA ALA A 22 9.01 5.40 29.90
C ALA A 22 7.59 5.61 29.36
N THR A 23 7.33 6.77 28.78
CA THR A 23 6.13 7.00 27.98
C THR A 23 6.25 6.11 26.75
N MET A 24 5.79 4.86 26.88
CA MET A 24 5.58 3.96 25.74
C MET A 24 4.64 4.69 24.78
N GLY A 25 5.21 5.30 23.74
CA GLY A 25 4.45 6.00 22.71
C GLY A 25 3.31 5.12 22.23
N LYS A 26 2.11 5.69 22.10
CA LYS A 26 0.91 4.97 21.66
C LYS A 26 1.24 4.17 20.40
N LYS A 27 1.15 2.84 20.47
CA LYS A 27 1.36 1.97 19.30
C LYS A 27 0.26 2.26 18.28
N SER A 28 0.61 2.86 17.14
CA SER A 28 -0.34 3.11 16.06
C SER A 28 -0.48 1.85 15.21
N TYR A 29 -1.67 1.24 15.18
CA TYR A 29 -2.01 0.11 14.32
C TYR A 29 -2.54 0.56 12.94
N GLN A 30 -2.18 1.77 12.49
CA GLN A 30 -2.63 2.32 11.22
C GLN A 30 -1.84 1.70 10.06
N ASN A 31 -2.57 1.10 9.13
CA ASN A 31 -1.98 0.48 7.95
C ASN A 31 -1.82 1.49 6.82
N TYR A 32 -0.59 1.65 6.33
CA TYR A 32 -0.26 2.47 5.17
C TYR A 32 0.13 1.58 4.00
N GLY A 33 -0.56 1.71 2.87
CA GLY A 33 -0.33 0.93 1.66
C GLY A 33 0.36 1.73 0.55
N LYS A 34 1.23 1.08 -0.22
CA LYS A 34 1.78 1.66 -1.46
C LYS A 34 0.77 1.55 -2.60
N THR A 35 0.58 2.64 -3.33
CA THR A 35 -0.39 2.74 -4.44
C THR A 35 0.23 2.63 -5.83
N PHE A 36 1.56 2.64 -5.94
CA PHE A 36 2.27 2.57 -7.21
C PHE A 36 3.57 1.79 -7.08
N ARG A 37 4.07 1.28 -8.21
CA ARG A 37 5.39 0.66 -8.32
C ARG A 37 6.19 1.38 -9.41
N LYS A 38 7.46 1.68 -9.12
CA LYS A 38 8.37 2.28 -10.11
C LYS A 38 8.79 1.24 -11.16
N PRO A 39 9.04 1.64 -12.42
CA PRO A 39 9.59 0.75 -13.43
C PRO A 39 10.97 0.24 -13.01
N LYS A 40 11.32 -0.99 -13.42
CA LYS A 40 12.61 -1.61 -13.08
C LYS A 40 13.78 -0.86 -13.73
N ARG A 41 13.62 -0.47 -14.99
CA ARG A 41 14.63 0.22 -15.80
C ARG A 41 14.17 1.66 -16.06
N PRO A 42 14.90 2.68 -15.54
CA PRO A 42 14.48 4.07 -15.67
C PRO A 42 14.55 4.61 -17.11
N PHE A 43 15.60 4.29 -17.87
CA PHE A 43 15.93 4.96 -19.14
C PHE A 43 15.66 4.11 -20.38
N GLU A 44 14.48 3.49 -20.45
CA GLU A 44 14.02 2.80 -21.67
C GLU A 44 13.21 3.78 -22.54
N LYS A 45 13.70 4.05 -23.75
CA LYS A 45 13.09 5.01 -24.68
C LYS A 45 11.64 4.64 -25.01
N GLU A 46 11.38 3.39 -25.39
CA GLU A 46 10.04 2.89 -25.74
C GLU A 46 9.01 3.12 -24.63
N ARG A 47 9.40 2.86 -23.38
CA ARG A 47 8.54 3.09 -22.20
C ARG A 47 8.26 4.57 -22.00
N LEU A 48 9.29 5.41 -22.13
CA LEU A 48 9.14 6.86 -21.97
C LEU A 48 8.19 7.43 -23.03
N ASP A 49 8.35 7.03 -24.29
CA ASP A 49 7.52 7.49 -25.40
C ASP A 49 6.06 7.02 -25.24
N SER A 50 5.85 5.77 -24.83
CA SER A 50 4.51 5.22 -24.56
C SER A 50 3.81 5.95 -23.40
N GLU A 51 4.52 6.21 -22.30
CA GLU A 51 3.97 6.97 -21.17
C GLU A 51 3.65 8.42 -21.56
N MET A 52 4.49 9.07 -22.37
CA MET A 52 4.26 10.43 -22.83
C MET A 52 3.01 10.53 -23.71
N LYS A 53 2.79 9.54 -24.58
CA LYS A 53 1.58 9.46 -25.41
C LYS A 53 0.31 9.40 -24.54
N ILE A 54 0.26 8.48 -23.57
CA ILE A 54 -0.89 8.33 -22.65
C ILE A 54 -1.10 9.61 -21.84
N ILE A 55 -0.02 10.23 -21.34
CA ILE A 55 -0.12 11.48 -20.58
C ILE A 55 -0.72 12.60 -21.44
N GLY A 56 -0.32 12.69 -22.72
CA GLY A 56 -0.85 13.67 -23.66
C GLY A 56 -2.33 13.45 -24.00
N GLU A 57 -2.73 12.20 -24.24
CA GLU A 57 -4.12 11.84 -24.61
C GLU A 57 -5.12 12.11 -23.47
N TYR A 58 -4.75 11.77 -22.23
CA TYR A 58 -5.65 11.88 -21.07
C TYR A 58 -5.38 13.13 -20.21
N GLY A 59 -4.42 13.98 -20.57
CA GLY A 59 -4.12 15.22 -19.86
C GLY A 59 -3.58 15.00 -18.43
N LEU A 60 -2.79 13.95 -18.20
CA LEU A 60 -2.30 13.59 -16.88
C LEU A 60 -1.21 14.57 -16.39
N LYS A 61 -1.17 14.85 -15.08
CA LYS A 61 -0.18 15.80 -14.51
C LYS A 61 1.18 15.14 -14.34
N ASN A 62 1.20 13.88 -13.91
CA ASN A 62 2.42 13.19 -13.47
C ASN A 62 2.46 11.73 -13.90
N LYS A 63 3.66 11.21 -14.22
CA LYS A 63 3.90 9.76 -14.48
C LYS A 63 3.44 8.83 -13.35
N ARG A 64 3.35 9.33 -12.11
CA ARG A 64 2.82 8.57 -10.97
C ARG A 64 1.37 8.12 -11.17
N GLU A 65 0.56 8.88 -11.90
CA GLU A 65 -0.85 8.54 -12.16
C GLU A 65 -0.93 7.29 -13.05
N VAL A 66 -0.15 7.29 -14.14
CA VAL A 66 0.02 6.12 -15.01
C VAL A 66 0.51 4.91 -14.19
N TRP A 67 1.50 5.09 -13.31
CA TRP A 67 2.02 3.99 -12.50
C TRP A 67 1.04 3.45 -11.47
N ARG A 68 0.11 4.28 -10.96
CA ARG A 68 -0.96 3.82 -10.06
C ARG A 68 -1.97 2.96 -10.80
N VAL A 69 -2.39 3.37 -11.99
CA VAL A 69 -3.32 2.61 -12.84
C VAL A 69 -2.67 1.28 -13.24
N ASN A 70 -1.44 1.32 -13.73
CA ASN A 70 -0.69 0.10 -14.07
C ASN A 70 -0.54 -0.85 -12.89
N TYR A 71 -0.32 -0.32 -11.68
CA TYR A 71 -0.24 -1.14 -10.48
C TYR A 71 -1.59 -1.76 -10.10
N ALA A 72 -2.70 -1.04 -10.26
CA ALA A 72 -4.04 -1.59 -10.04
C ALA A 72 -4.37 -2.69 -11.05
N LEU A 73 -4.10 -2.46 -12.34
CA LEU A 73 -4.26 -3.46 -13.41
C LEU A 73 -3.41 -4.70 -13.15
N ALA A 74 -2.16 -4.53 -12.75
CA ALA A 74 -1.27 -5.65 -12.43
C ALA A 74 -1.81 -6.53 -11.28
N LYS A 75 -2.46 -5.93 -10.26
CA LYS A 75 -3.09 -6.70 -9.17
C LYS A 75 -4.26 -7.54 -9.68
N ILE A 76 -5.11 -6.93 -10.51
CA ILE A 76 -6.26 -7.59 -11.12
C ILE A 76 -5.80 -8.76 -11.99
N ARG A 77 -4.83 -8.53 -12.87
CA ARG A 77 -4.26 -9.56 -13.75
C ARG A 77 -3.60 -10.69 -12.98
N THR A 78 -2.86 -10.37 -11.91
CA THR A 78 -2.24 -11.41 -11.06
C THR A 78 -3.31 -12.29 -10.41
N ALA A 79 -4.39 -11.70 -9.90
CA ALA A 79 -5.50 -12.44 -9.32
C ALA A 79 -6.18 -13.34 -10.38
N ALA A 80 -6.41 -12.84 -11.59
CA ALA A 80 -6.96 -13.66 -12.67
C ALA A 80 -6.04 -14.86 -13.03
N ARG A 81 -4.72 -14.63 -13.15
CA ARG A 81 -3.74 -15.69 -13.41
C ARG A 81 -3.77 -16.79 -12.35
N THR A 82 -3.88 -16.44 -11.08
CA THR A 82 -3.96 -17.42 -9.99
C THR A 82 -5.27 -18.22 -9.99
N LEU A 83 -6.36 -17.62 -10.48
CA LEU A 83 -7.66 -18.29 -10.56
C LEU A 83 -7.74 -19.24 -11.76
N LEU A 84 -7.10 -18.90 -12.88
CA LEU A 84 -7.08 -19.74 -14.08
C LEU A 84 -6.24 -21.01 -13.94
N THR A 85 -5.27 -21.03 -13.02
CA THR A 85 -4.50 -22.25 -12.71
C THR A 85 -5.27 -23.27 -11.89
N LEU A 86 -6.36 -22.87 -11.23
CA LEU A 86 -7.19 -23.75 -10.41
C LEU A 86 -8.24 -24.45 -11.28
N ASP A 87 -8.70 -25.62 -10.83
CA ASP A 87 -9.77 -26.34 -11.51
C ASP A 87 -11.09 -25.55 -11.53
N GLU A 88 -11.88 -25.75 -12.59
CA GLU A 88 -13.14 -25.05 -12.83
C GLU A 88 -14.17 -25.25 -11.71
N LYS A 89 -14.16 -26.42 -11.06
CA LYS A 89 -15.14 -26.78 -10.02
C LYS A 89 -14.68 -26.42 -8.62
N SER A 90 -13.50 -25.82 -8.47
CA SER A 90 -13.01 -25.39 -7.16
C SER A 90 -13.84 -24.22 -6.62
N GLU A 91 -14.23 -24.31 -5.34
CA GLU A 91 -15.03 -23.27 -4.68
C GLU A 91 -14.32 -21.90 -4.69
N GLN A 92 -12.99 -21.90 -4.57
CA GLN A 92 -12.18 -20.69 -4.62
C GLN A 92 -12.28 -19.99 -5.97
N ARG A 93 -12.22 -20.73 -7.09
CA ARG A 93 -12.32 -20.17 -8.43
C ARG A 93 -13.70 -19.59 -8.69
N MET A 94 -14.75 -20.30 -8.29
CA MET A 94 -16.13 -19.83 -8.43
C MET A 94 -16.38 -18.54 -7.65
N PHE A 95 -16.04 -18.53 -6.36
CA PHE A 95 -16.31 -17.38 -5.49
C PHE A 95 -15.45 -16.17 -5.84
N GLN A 96 -14.12 -16.34 -5.91
CA GLN A 96 -13.21 -15.22 -6.18
C GLN A 96 -13.31 -14.75 -7.63
N GLY A 97 -13.51 -15.68 -8.59
CA GLY A 97 -13.70 -15.35 -9.99
C GLY A 97 -14.96 -14.52 -10.22
N GLU A 98 -16.09 -14.92 -9.65
CA GLU A 98 -17.33 -14.16 -9.77
C GLU A 98 -17.22 -12.79 -9.08
N ALA A 99 -16.60 -12.72 -7.90
CA ALA A 99 -16.35 -11.46 -7.20
C ALA A 99 -15.47 -10.50 -8.03
N LEU A 100 -14.47 -11.02 -8.74
CA LEU A 100 -13.61 -10.24 -9.63
C LEU A 100 -14.40 -9.68 -10.82
N LEU A 101 -15.18 -10.53 -11.50
CA LEU A 101 -16.03 -10.13 -12.63
C LEU A 101 -17.06 -9.07 -12.24
N ARG A 102 -17.75 -9.26 -11.10
CA ARG A 102 -18.71 -8.26 -10.57
C ARG A 102 -18.06 -6.90 -10.34
N ARG A 103 -16.82 -6.87 -9.85
CA ARG A 103 -16.08 -5.61 -9.66
C ARG A 103 -15.73 -4.95 -10.99
N MET A 104 -15.33 -5.72 -12.00
CA MET A 104 -14.98 -5.18 -13.32
C MET A 104 -16.18 -4.58 -14.05
N VAL A 105 -17.33 -5.25 -14.01
CA VAL A 105 -18.59 -4.74 -14.60
C VAL A 105 -19.00 -3.44 -13.89
N ARG A 106 -18.88 -3.36 -12.56
CA ARG A 106 -19.19 -2.14 -11.81
C ARG A 106 -18.27 -0.96 -12.17
N LEU A 107 -17.02 -1.24 -12.51
CA LEU A 107 -16.07 -0.22 -12.98
C LEU A 107 -16.27 0.14 -14.45
N GLY A 108 -17.11 -0.62 -15.20
CA GLY A 108 -17.33 -0.42 -16.63
C GLY A 108 -16.13 -0.84 -17.50
N LEU A 109 -15.25 -1.71 -17.00
CA LEU A 109 -14.06 -2.15 -17.73
C LEU A 109 -14.34 -3.31 -18.69
N LEU A 110 -15.37 -4.11 -18.41
CA LEU A 110 -15.83 -5.19 -19.28
C LEU A 110 -17.31 -4.99 -19.61
N LEU A 111 -17.70 -5.39 -20.82
CA LEU A 111 -19.08 -5.43 -21.27
C LEU A 111 -19.82 -6.63 -20.65
N GLU A 112 -21.15 -6.53 -20.54
CA GLU A 112 -22.01 -7.58 -19.95
C GLU A 112 -21.90 -8.92 -20.71
N SER A 113 -21.58 -8.86 -22.00
CA SER A 113 -21.35 -10.01 -22.91
C SER A 113 -20.03 -10.73 -22.66
N GLU A 114 -19.06 -10.10 -21.99
CA GLU A 114 -17.67 -10.56 -21.87
C GLU A 114 -17.33 -11.01 -20.44
N LYS A 115 -18.26 -11.69 -19.77
CA LYS A 115 -18.08 -12.19 -18.39
C LYS A 115 -17.27 -13.50 -18.32
N LYS A 116 -16.16 -13.60 -19.05
CA LYS A 116 -15.19 -14.72 -18.91
C LYS A 116 -13.92 -14.25 -18.23
N LEU A 117 -13.29 -15.11 -17.44
CA LEU A 117 -12.04 -14.79 -16.74
C LEU A 117 -10.88 -14.47 -17.70
N ASP A 118 -10.92 -15.03 -18.91
CA ASP A 118 -9.87 -14.85 -19.91
C ASP A 118 -9.77 -13.41 -20.42
N TYR A 119 -10.90 -12.68 -20.47
CA TYR A 119 -10.92 -11.27 -20.89
C TYR A 119 -10.28 -10.31 -19.88
N VAL A 120 -9.97 -10.79 -18.66
CA VAL A 120 -9.29 -10.00 -17.63
C VAL A 120 -7.76 -9.98 -17.83
N LEU A 121 -7.21 -10.87 -18.66
CA LEU A 121 -5.77 -10.99 -18.92
C LEU A 121 -5.24 -10.03 -19.97
#